data_AF-A0A9N8M0F8-F1
#
_entry.id   AF-A0A9N8M0F8-F1
#
_cell.length_a   1.000
_cell.length_b   1.000
_cell.length_c   1.000
_cell.angle_alpha   90.00
_cell.angle_beta   90.00
_cell.angle_gamma   90.00
#
_symmetry.space_group_name_H-M   'P 1'
#
loop_
_entity.id
_entity.type
_entity.pdbx_description
1 polymer ?
#
loop_
_entity_poly.entity_id
_entity_poly.type
_entity_poly.pdbx_seq_one_letter_code
_entity_poly.pdbx_strand_id
1 'polypeptide(L)'
;MVRLLSLQRALRLRAALPSSPYSSSAGPGPSPSPSSQVVRCRFAPSPTGFLHLGGLRTALFNVLMVRSSAPGSKFVLRIDDTDRNRYVEGAVESLTRTLRWAGLHWDEGPEQSDQFGPYFQSMRLPLYQRYVDKLLQTGGAYRDFRPASSEAATGQSAGIRLAPYIPPTEAESQQMIDAGKPFVVRLKMPERSIDFDDIVFGHISLNAKDLGNDPILLKSDGWPTYHLASTVDDIEMQITHVFRGE
;
A
#
# COMPACT_ATOMS: atom_id res chain seq x y z
N MET A 1 32.81 53.35 56.66
CA MET A 1 31.37 53.60 56.91
C MET A 1 30.58 53.02 55.73
N VAL A 2 29.50 52.24 55.84
CA VAL A 2 28.87 51.43 56.90
C VAL A 2 27.59 50.85 56.26
N ARG A 3 27.33 49.55 56.51
CA ARG A 3 26.02 48.82 56.54
C ARG A 3 25.23 48.62 55.25
N LEU A 4 24.79 47.39 54.91
CA LEU A 4 23.85 46.43 55.57
C LEU A 4 22.36 46.82 55.51
N LEU A 5 21.55 45.84 55.08
CA LEU A 5 20.16 45.54 55.47
C LEU A 5 19.07 46.49 54.92
N SER A 6 17.83 46.08 54.59
CA SER A 6 17.00 44.93 54.97
C SER A 6 15.68 44.92 54.18
N LEU A 7 15.05 43.73 54.05
CA LEU A 7 13.62 43.35 54.21
C LEU A 7 12.54 44.40 53.80
N GLN A 8 11.44 44.14 53.09
CA GLN A 8 10.38 43.10 53.07
C GLN A 8 9.29 43.76 52.17
N ARG A 9 8.44 43.14 51.33
CA ARG A 9 7.37 42.18 51.59
C ARG A 9 6.56 42.02 50.29
N ALA A 10 6.17 40.78 49.99
CA ALA A 10 4.88 40.33 49.47
C ALA A 10 4.10 41.17 48.44
N LEU A 11 3.91 40.61 47.24
CA LEU A 11 2.58 40.28 46.71
C LEU A 11 2.70 39.30 45.53
N ARG A 12 2.45 38.02 45.83
CA ARG A 12 2.21 36.97 44.84
C ARG A 12 0.81 37.19 44.26
N LEU A 13 0.72 37.72 43.04
CA LEU A 13 -0.48 37.56 42.22
C LEU A 13 -0.47 36.15 41.62
N ARG A 14 -1.05 35.19 42.34
CA ARG A 14 -1.54 33.94 41.75
C ARG A 14 -2.77 34.33 40.91
N ALA A 15 -2.62 34.43 39.61
CA ALA A 15 -3.75 34.30 38.71
C ALA A 15 -4.26 32.87 38.82
N ALA A 16 -5.46 32.69 39.35
CA ALA A 16 -6.16 31.42 39.33
C ALA A 16 -6.52 31.11 37.87
N LEU A 17 -5.81 30.16 37.26
CA LEU A 17 -6.23 29.56 36.00
C LEU A 17 -7.46 28.69 36.29
N PRO A 18 -8.52 28.76 35.47
CA PRO A 18 -9.70 27.92 35.64
C PRO A 18 -9.31 26.44 35.51
N SER A 19 -9.76 25.64 36.46
CA SER A 19 -9.60 24.19 36.49
C SER A 19 -10.23 23.57 35.25
N SER A 20 -9.41 22.81 34.50
CA SER A 20 -9.86 21.96 33.40
C SER A 20 -10.93 20.96 33.89
N PRO A 21 -12.06 20.78 33.18
CA PRO A 21 -13.08 19.81 33.56
C PRO A 21 -12.71 18.36 33.18
N TYR A 22 -11.54 18.12 32.61
CA TYR A 22 -11.07 16.76 32.30
C TYR A 22 -10.35 16.14 33.49
N SER A 23 -11.13 15.72 34.49
CA SER A 23 -10.71 14.64 35.39
C SER A 23 -10.97 13.31 34.69
N SER A 24 -9.98 12.84 33.94
CA SER A 24 -9.93 11.45 33.46
C SER A 24 -8.80 10.74 34.19
N SER A 25 -9.18 9.94 35.18
CA SER A 25 -8.34 8.95 35.82
C SER A 25 -8.12 7.78 34.86
N ALA A 26 -7.09 7.88 34.03
CA ALA A 26 -6.46 6.72 33.43
C ALA A 26 -4.95 6.92 33.59
N GLY A 27 -4.34 6.15 34.49
CA GLY A 27 -2.88 6.04 34.52
C GLY A 27 -2.37 5.59 33.14
N PRO A 28 -1.08 5.80 32.82
CA PRO A 28 -0.52 5.25 31.60
C PRO A 28 -0.77 3.73 31.65
N GLY A 29 -1.62 3.24 30.74
CA GLY A 29 -1.83 1.82 30.55
C GLY A 29 -0.48 1.15 30.29
N PRO A 30 -0.37 -0.17 30.52
CA PRO A 30 0.88 -0.88 30.28
C PRO A 30 1.40 -0.51 28.90
N SER A 31 2.65 -0.04 28.84
CA SER A 31 3.36 0.19 27.59
C SER A 31 3.18 -1.08 26.75
N PRO A 32 2.74 -1.01 25.49
CA PRO A 32 2.56 -2.21 24.69
C PRO A 32 3.89 -2.95 24.70
N SER A 33 3.90 -4.15 25.28
CA SER A 33 5.05 -5.04 25.22
C SER A 33 5.39 -5.20 23.74
N PRO A 34 6.68 -5.12 23.34
CA PRO A 34 7.06 -5.30 21.94
C PRO A 34 6.41 -6.58 21.43
N SER A 35 5.68 -6.47 20.34
CA SER A 35 4.90 -7.58 19.78
C SER A 35 5.84 -8.77 19.57
N SER A 36 5.53 -9.91 20.19
CA SER A 36 6.33 -11.13 20.07
C SER A 36 6.29 -11.77 18.68
N GLN A 37 5.58 -11.16 17.73
CA GLN A 37 5.48 -11.61 16.35
C GLN A 37 6.58 -11.01 15.48
N VAL A 38 7.11 -11.85 14.58
CA VAL A 38 7.99 -11.43 13.50
C VAL A 38 7.15 -10.68 12.47
N VAL A 39 7.53 -9.43 12.20
CA VAL A 39 6.81 -8.53 11.29
C VAL A 39 7.61 -8.34 10.00
N ARG A 40 6.92 -8.40 8.86
CA ARG A 40 7.47 -8.05 7.56
C ARG A 40 6.65 -6.90 6.99
N CYS A 41 7.29 -5.75 6.86
CA CYS A 41 6.72 -4.53 6.29
C CYS A 41 7.43 -4.20 4.98
N ARG A 42 6.77 -3.43 4.11
CA ARG A 42 7.39 -2.93 2.88
C ARG A 42 7.07 -1.48 2.59
N PHE A 43 8.06 -0.78 2.07
CA PHE A 43 7.87 0.45 1.34
C PHE A 43 7.96 0.17 -0.17
N ALA A 44 6.88 0.48 -0.88
CA ALA A 44 6.70 0.14 -2.30
C ALA A 44 6.42 1.39 -3.16
N PRO A 45 7.41 2.29 -3.35
CA PRO A 45 7.25 3.47 -4.18
C PRO A 45 7.37 3.16 -5.68
N SER A 46 6.58 3.86 -6.50
CA SER A 46 6.80 3.92 -7.94
C SER A 46 7.89 4.95 -8.29
N PRO A 47 8.79 4.67 -9.25
CA PRO A 47 9.87 5.56 -9.64
C PRO A 47 9.40 6.68 -10.58
N THR A 48 8.44 7.49 -10.13
CA THR A 48 7.76 8.51 -10.96
C THR A 48 8.16 9.94 -10.62
N GLY A 49 9.30 10.13 -9.96
CA GLY A 49 9.79 11.44 -9.53
C GLY A 49 10.37 11.42 -8.11
N PHE A 50 10.40 12.58 -7.47
CA PHE A 50 10.98 12.74 -6.13
C PHE A 50 10.12 12.12 -5.03
N LEU A 51 10.77 11.56 -4.01
CA LEU A 51 10.11 11.12 -2.81
C LEU A 51 9.55 12.32 -2.04
N HIS A 52 8.24 12.51 -2.13
CA HIS A 52 7.49 13.46 -1.32
C HIS A 52 7.45 13.09 0.18
N LEU A 53 7.14 14.08 1.02
CA LEU A 53 7.11 13.92 2.48
C LEU A 53 6.11 12.86 2.96
N GLY A 54 4.98 12.70 2.26
CA GLY A 54 4.01 11.64 2.54
C GLY A 54 4.62 10.25 2.40
N GLY A 55 5.36 10.01 1.31
CA GLY A 55 6.09 8.76 1.10
C GLY A 55 7.18 8.53 2.15
N LEU A 56 7.93 9.57 2.52
CA LEU A 56 8.95 9.45 3.56
C LEU A 56 8.35 9.10 4.93
N ARG A 57 7.20 9.70 5.28
CA ARG A 57 6.42 9.35 6.48
C ARG A 57 5.99 7.88 6.46
N THR A 58 5.49 7.39 5.32
CA THR A 58 5.12 5.97 5.16
C THR A 58 6.32 5.05 5.33
N ALA A 59 7.47 5.37 4.73
CA ALA A 59 8.69 4.59 4.92
C ALA A 59 9.12 4.56 6.39
N LEU A 60 9.08 5.71 7.08
CA LEU A 60 9.40 5.82 8.50
C LEU A 60 8.51 4.92 9.36
N PHE A 61 7.19 4.91 9.16
CA PHE A 61 6.28 4.05 9.94
C PHE A 61 6.53 2.56 9.70
N ASN A 62 6.82 2.15 8.45
CA ASN A 62 7.18 0.76 8.17
C ASN A 62 8.47 0.36 8.93
N VAL A 63 9.48 1.22 8.94
CA VAL A 63 10.74 0.99 9.70
C VAL A 63 10.46 0.93 11.19
N LEU A 64 9.75 1.91 11.77
CA LEU A 64 9.46 1.94 13.20
C LEU A 64 8.67 0.70 13.65
N MET A 65 7.72 0.24 12.84
CA MET A 65 7.02 -1.00 13.12
C MET A 65 8.00 -2.17 13.20
N VAL A 66 8.79 -2.40 12.15
CA VAL A 66 9.77 -3.49 12.11
C VAL A 66 10.78 -3.44 13.26
N ARG A 67 11.29 -2.27 13.60
CA ARG A 67 12.31 -2.09 14.65
C ARG A 67 11.74 -2.20 16.08
N SER A 68 10.43 -2.08 16.24
CA SER A 68 9.74 -2.30 17.53
C SER A 68 9.18 -3.71 17.70
N SER A 69 9.27 -4.55 16.67
CA SER A 69 8.80 -5.94 16.66
C SER A 69 9.89 -6.96 17.06
N ALA A 70 9.52 -8.26 17.07
CA ALA A 70 10.43 -9.33 17.46
C ALA A 70 11.68 -9.42 16.58
N PRO A 71 12.81 -9.96 17.11
CA PRO A 71 14.00 -10.25 16.31
C PRO A 71 13.66 -11.08 15.06
N GLY A 72 14.30 -10.73 13.93
CA GLY A 72 14.02 -11.36 12.64
C GLY A 72 12.98 -10.64 11.79
N SER A 73 12.32 -9.61 12.32
CA SER A 73 11.45 -8.71 11.54
C SER A 73 12.22 -8.00 10.43
N LYS A 74 11.56 -7.74 9.29
CA LYS A 74 12.20 -7.23 8.06
C LYS A 74 11.46 -6.04 7.47
N PHE A 75 12.22 -5.03 7.07
CA PHE A 75 11.78 -3.92 6.26
C PHE A 75 12.25 -4.11 4.82
N VAL A 76 11.30 -4.24 3.90
CA VAL A 76 11.53 -4.50 2.47
C VAL A 76 11.37 -3.22 1.65
N LEU A 77 12.28 -2.96 0.72
CA LEU A 77 12.12 -1.95 -0.32
C LEU A 77 11.80 -2.64 -1.65
N ARG A 78 10.60 -2.38 -2.19
CA ARG A 78 10.18 -2.88 -3.52
C ARG A 78 9.96 -1.70 -4.45
N ILE A 79 10.37 -1.82 -5.71
CA ILE A 79 10.18 -0.78 -6.72
C ILE A 79 8.99 -1.17 -7.60
N ASP A 80 7.92 -0.38 -7.51
CA ASP A 80 6.67 -0.60 -8.25
C ASP A 80 6.73 0.13 -9.61
N ASP A 81 7.54 -0.40 -10.53
CA ASP A 81 7.89 0.18 -11.86
C ASP A 81 7.09 -0.40 -13.04
N THR A 82 5.88 -0.89 -12.77
CA THR A 82 4.98 -1.46 -13.79
C THR A 82 4.37 -0.41 -14.73
N ASP A 83 4.28 0.84 -14.28
CA ASP A 83 3.82 1.97 -15.09
C ASP A 83 4.98 2.63 -15.82
N ARG A 84 5.33 2.05 -16.98
CA ARG A 84 6.46 2.49 -17.81
C ARG A 84 6.31 3.93 -18.34
N ASN A 85 5.09 4.43 -18.50
CA ASN A 85 4.84 5.78 -19.04
C ASN A 85 5.19 6.88 -18.02
N ARG A 86 5.12 6.55 -16.72
CA ARG A 86 5.47 7.48 -15.65
C ARG A 86 6.88 7.24 -15.09
N TYR A 87 7.62 6.29 -15.63
CA TYR A 87 8.97 5.99 -15.18
C TYR A 87 9.91 7.19 -15.42
N VAL A 88 10.63 7.60 -14.38
CA VAL A 88 11.62 8.67 -14.43
C VAL A 88 13.00 8.07 -14.20
N GLU A 89 13.89 8.22 -15.19
CA GLU A 89 15.29 7.81 -15.07
C GLU A 89 15.98 8.53 -13.89
N GLY A 90 16.78 7.80 -13.10
CA GLY A 90 17.40 8.35 -11.91
C GLY A 90 16.51 8.40 -10.66
N ALA A 91 15.20 8.11 -10.79
CA ALA A 91 14.28 8.20 -9.65
C ALA A 91 14.56 7.13 -8.58
N VAL A 92 14.99 5.92 -8.97
CA VAL A 92 15.32 4.83 -8.04
C VAL A 92 16.58 5.17 -7.24
N GLU A 93 17.60 5.73 -7.89
CA GLU A 93 18.83 6.19 -7.27
C GLU A 93 18.59 7.37 -6.34
N SER A 94 17.75 8.32 -6.76
CA SER A 94 17.34 9.44 -5.91
C SER A 94 16.56 8.95 -4.68
N LEU A 95 15.63 8.03 -4.88
CA LEU A 95 14.81 7.44 -3.83
C LEU A 95 15.68 6.73 -2.78
N THR A 96 16.52 5.80 -3.22
CA THR A 96 17.40 5.01 -2.35
C THR A 96 18.38 5.90 -1.59
N ARG A 97 18.93 6.95 -2.23
CA ARG A 97 19.77 7.96 -1.58
C ARG A 97 19.02 8.73 -0.50
N THR A 98 17.79 9.18 -0.77
CA THR A 98 16.97 9.91 0.21
C THR A 98 16.64 9.04 1.42
N LEU A 99 16.27 7.77 1.21
CA LEU A 99 16.01 6.84 2.31
C LEU A 99 17.26 6.62 3.18
N ARG A 100 18.44 6.42 2.57
CA ARG A 100 19.71 6.30 3.30
C ARG A 100 20.06 7.58 4.06
N TRP A 101 19.89 8.76 3.45
CA TRP A 101 20.10 10.05 4.10
C TRP A 101 19.20 10.22 5.34
N ALA A 102 17.95 9.76 5.25
CA ALA A 102 17.00 9.78 6.36
C ALA A 102 17.26 8.68 7.42
N GLY A 103 18.29 7.83 7.25
CA GLY A 103 18.58 6.71 8.14
C GLY A 103 17.59 5.54 8.04
N LEU A 104 16.78 5.48 6.97
CA LEU A 104 15.77 4.45 6.74
C LEU A 104 16.36 3.30 5.90
N HIS A 105 17.08 2.42 6.57
CA HIS A 105 17.72 1.25 5.95
C HIS A 105 16.75 0.07 5.80
N TRP A 106 16.65 -0.47 4.59
CA TRP A 106 15.95 -1.72 4.29
C TRP A 106 16.85 -2.93 4.52
N ASP A 107 16.24 -4.02 4.97
CA ASP A 107 16.91 -5.30 5.16
C ASP A 107 16.95 -6.11 3.86
N GLU A 108 15.96 -5.89 2.98
CA GLU A 108 15.70 -6.58 1.71
C GLU A 108 15.34 -5.55 0.63
N GLY A 109 15.91 -5.66 -0.58
CA GLY A 109 15.60 -4.66 -1.62
C GLY A 109 16.40 -4.73 -2.92
N PRO A 110 16.36 -3.66 -3.75
CA PRO A 110 16.79 -3.66 -5.16
C PRO A 110 18.22 -4.12 -5.45
N GLU A 111 19.12 -3.93 -4.48
CA GLU A 111 20.54 -4.26 -4.59
C GLU A 111 20.83 -5.74 -4.24
N GLN A 112 19.83 -6.48 -3.77
CA GLN A 112 19.99 -7.82 -3.22
C GLN A 112 19.39 -8.89 -4.14
N SER A 113 20.03 -10.05 -4.15
CA SER A 113 19.55 -11.25 -4.84
C SER A 113 19.37 -12.35 -3.81
N ASP A 114 18.20 -12.37 -3.18
CA ASP A 114 17.80 -13.35 -2.17
C ASP A 114 16.59 -14.17 -2.65
N GLN A 115 15.96 -14.92 -1.73
CA GLN A 115 14.86 -15.82 -2.05
C GLN A 115 13.58 -15.11 -2.54
N PHE A 116 13.41 -13.83 -2.22
CA PHE A 116 12.19 -13.07 -2.54
C PHE A 116 12.38 -12.11 -3.71
N GLY A 117 13.64 -11.78 -4.03
CA GLY A 117 14.00 -11.03 -5.22
C GLY A 117 13.52 -11.68 -6.54
N PRO A 118 13.54 -10.93 -7.65
CA PRO A 118 13.96 -9.53 -7.77
C PRO A 118 12.95 -8.57 -7.14
N TYR A 119 13.43 -7.41 -6.67
CA TYR A 119 12.63 -6.38 -5.99
C TYR A 119 12.11 -5.27 -6.92
N PHE A 120 12.22 -5.48 -8.23
CA PHE A 120 11.59 -4.65 -9.27
C PHE A 120 10.42 -5.42 -9.86
N GLN A 121 9.23 -4.81 -9.87
CA GLN A 121 8.04 -5.47 -10.40
C GLN A 121 8.15 -5.75 -11.91
N SER A 122 8.82 -4.89 -12.66
CA SER A 122 9.11 -5.09 -14.09
C SER A 122 9.87 -6.38 -14.39
N MET A 123 10.61 -6.92 -13.41
CA MET A 123 11.36 -8.17 -13.54
C MET A 123 10.56 -9.41 -13.09
N ARG A 124 9.28 -9.23 -12.70
CA ARG A 124 8.42 -10.28 -12.13
C ARG A 124 7.22 -10.63 -13.01
N LEU A 125 7.20 -10.19 -14.27
CA LEU A 125 6.06 -10.44 -15.18
C LEU A 125 5.61 -11.90 -15.27
N PRO A 126 6.51 -12.91 -15.37
CA PRO A 126 6.10 -14.32 -15.39
C PRO A 126 5.38 -14.77 -14.11
N LEU A 127 5.74 -14.19 -12.95
CA LEU A 127 5.06 -14.48 -11.68
C LEU A 127 3.60 -14.03 -11.74
N TYR A 128 3.36 -12.79 -12.17
CA TYR A 128 2.01 -12.24 -12.25
C TYR A 128 1.14 -13.01 -13.26
N GLN A 129 1.71 -13.43 -14.39
CA GLN A 129 1.00 -14.25 -15.36
C GLN A 129 0.51 -15.57 -14.75
N ARG A 130 1.35 -16.28 -13.96
CA ARG A 130 0.94 -17.52 -13.27
C ARG A 130 -0.23 -17.30 -12.32
N TYR A 131 -0.25 -16.17 -11.61
CA TYR A 131 -1.36 -15.81 -10.72
C TYR A 131 -2.64 -15.48 -11.48
N VAL A 132 -2.53 -14.79 -12.62
CA VAL A 132 -3.65 -14.54 -13.53
C VAL A 132 -4.22 -15.85 -14.07
N ASP A 133 -3.37 -16.74 -14.55
CA ASP A 133 -3.79 -18.05 -15.08
C ASP A 133 -4.53 -18.85 -14.01
N LYS A 134 -4.02 -18.85 -12.77
CA LYS A 134 -4.69 -19.48 -11.63
C LYS A 134 -6.07 -18.87 -11.38
N LEU A 135 -6.20 -17.54 -11.37
CA LEU A 135 -7.48 -16.86 -11.15
C LEU A 135 -8.49 -17.14 -12.26
N LEU A 136 -8.04 -17.21 -13.52
CA LEU A 136 -8.89 -17.58 -14.65
C LEU A 136 -9.38 -19.03 -14.51
N GLN A 137 -8.48 -19.96 -14.20
CA GLN A 137 -8.81 -21.37 -13.98
C GLN A 137 -9.79 -21.59 -12.82
N THR A 138 -9.68 -20.81 -11.73
CA THR A 138 -10.57 -20.92 -10.58
C THR A 138 -11.83 -20.05 -10.69
N GLY A 139 -12.03 -19.34 -11.80
CA GLY A 139 -13.17 -18.44 -12.00
C GLY A 139 -13.15 -17.17 -11.13
N GLY A 140 -12.00 -16.85 -10.53
CA GLY A 140 -11.77 -15.60 -9.78
C GLY A 140 -11.45 -14.39 -10.67
N ALA A 141 -11.20 -14.63 -11.96
CA ALA A 141 -11.01 -13.59 -12.96
C ALA A 141 -11.66 -14.01 -14.29
N TYR A 142 -11.81 -13.05 -15.20
CA TYR A 142 -12.28 -13.31 -16.57
C TYR A 142 -11.60 -12.37 -17.58
N ARG A 143 -11.60 -12.78 -18.85
CA ARG A 143 -11.12 -11.97 -19.97
C ARG A 143 -12.23 -11.03 -20.45
N ASP A 144 -11.89 -9.76 -20.62
CA ASP A 144 -12.77 -8.73 -21.16
C ASP A 144 -12.22 -8.22 -22.49
N PHE A 145 -12.99 -8.42 -23.56
CA PHE A 145 -12.64 -8.09 -24.94
C PHE A 145 -13.31 -6.80 -25.43
N ARG A 146 -13.87 -5.98 -24.54
CA ARG A 146 -14.43 -4.66 -24.90
C ARG A 146 -13.29 -3.70 -25.30
N PRO A 147 -13.51 -2.80 -26.28
CA PRO A 147 -12.49 -1.83 -26.68
C PRO A 147 -12.10 -0.87 -25.54
N ALA A 148 -10.85 -0.45 -25.47
CA ALA A 148 -10.36 0.50 -24.45
C ALA A 148 -11.13 1.85 -24.44
N SER A 149 -11.69 2.27 -25.59
CA SER A 149 -12.54 3.46 -25.67
C SER A 149 -13.85 3.35 -24.87
N SER A 150 -14.26 2.14 -24.50
CA SER A 150 -15.39 1.92 -23.59
C SER A 150 -15.07 2.30 -22.13
N GLU A 151 -13.79 2.47 -21.79
CA GLU A 151 -13.32 2.90 -20.45
C GLU A 151 -13.11 4.43 -20.38
N ALA A 152 -12.70 5.05 -21.50
CA ALA A 152 -12.40 6.49 -21.59
C ALA A 152 -13.65 7.39 -21.44
N ALA A 153 -14.87 6.85 -21.60
CA ALA A 153 -16.10 7.57 -21.28
C ALA A 153 -16.35 7.73 -19.76
N THR A 154 -15.55 7.07 -18.91
CA THR A 154 -15.69 7.11 -17.45
C THR A 154 -14.39 7.46 -16.73
N GLY A 155 -13.48 8.18 -17.39
CA GLY A 155 -12.24 8.73 -16.80
C GLY A 155 -12.46 9.61 -15.54
N GLN A 156 -13.70 9.79 -15.11
CA GLN A 156 -14.13 10.19 -13.79
C GLN A 156 -15.40 9.41 -13.47
N SER A 157 -15.36 8.42 -12.58
CA SER A 157 -16.50 8.06 -11.72
C SER A 157 -16.19 6.82 -10.90
N ALA A 158 -15.71 7.04 -9.68
CA ALA A 158 -16.27 6.26 -8.58
C ALA A 158 -17.80 6.46 -8.66
N GLY A 159 -18.54 5.51 -9.25
CA GLY A 159 -20.01 5.56 -9.31
C GLY A 159 -20.69 5.13 -10.62
N ILE A 160 -20.02 5.09 -11.78
CA ILE A 160 -20.66 4.55 -13.01
C ILE A 160 -20.34 3.07 -13.13
N ARG A 161 -21.33 2.24 -12.83
CA ARG A 161 -21.26 0.80 -13.15
C ARG A 161 -21.24 0.65 -14.66
N LEU A 162 -20.24 -0.05 -15.18
CA LEU A 162 -20.21 -0.50 -16.56
C LEU A 162 -21.48 -1.31 -16.83
N ALA A 163 -21.97 -1.24 -18.06
CA ALA A 163 -23.09 -2.09 -18.48
C ALA A 163 -22.78 -3.56 -18.13
N PRO A 164 -23.80 -4.34 -17.71
CA PRO A 164 -23.63 -5.75 -17.42
C PRO A 164 -22.86 -6.44 -18.54
N TYR A 165 -21.72 -7.02 -18.19
CA TYR A 165 -20.87 -7.74 -19.13
C TYR A 165 -20.95 -9.22 -18.78
N ILE A 166 -21.36 -10.02 -19.75
CA ILE A 166 -21.30 -11.48 -19.65
C ILE A 166 -19.97 -11.87 -20.28
N PRO A 167 -18.98 -12.34 -19.50
CA PRO A 167 -17.72 -12.77 -20.07
C PRO A 167 -17.93 -13.95 -21.03
N PRO A 168 -17.21 -13.99 -22.15
CA PRO A 168 -17.24 -15.15 -23.04
C PRO A 168 -16.78 -16.41 -22.29
N THR A 169 -17.29 -17.56 -22.73
CA THR A 169 -16.78 -18.86 -22.30
C THR A 169 -15.30 -19.02 -22.66
N GLU A 170 -14.62 -20.03 -22.12
CA GLU A 170 -13.21 -20.24 -22.49
C GLU A 170 -13.01 -20.61 -23.96
N ALA A 171 -13.96 -21.35 -24.55
CA ALA A 171 -13.91 -21.68 -25.97
C ALA A 171 -14.04 -20.42 -26.84
N GLU A 172 -14.98 -19.52 -26.52
CA GLU A 172 -15.16 -18.25 -27.23
C GLU A 172 -13.96 -17.31 -27.00
N SER A 173 -13.44 -17.27 -25.77
CA SER A 173 -12.24 -16.51 -25.43
C SER A 173 -11.05 -16.96 -26.28
N GLN A 174 -10.84 -18.27 -26.42
CA GLN A 174 -9.75 -18.81 -27.25
C GLN A 174 -9.92 -18.43 -28.72
N GLN A 175 -11.12 -18.53 -29.28
CA GLN A 175 -11.39 -18.09 -30.66
C GLN A 175 -11.08 -16.60 -30.86
N MET A 176 -11.42 -15.75 -29.89
CA MET A 176 -11.12 -14.31 -29.96
C MET A 176 -9.62 -14.03 -29.86
N ILE A 177 -8.90 -14.78 -29.02
CA ILE A 177 -7.44 -14.70 -28.89
C ILE A 177 -6.75 -15.13 -30.19
N ASP A 178 -7.18 -16.26 -30.78
CA ASP A 178 -6.65 -16.77 -32.05
C ASP A 178 -6.91 -15.80 -33.21
N ALA A 179 -8.01 -15.04 -33.15
CA ALA A 179 -8.31 -13.95 -34.07
C ALA A 179 -7.53 -12.64 -33.80
N GLY A 180 -6.63 -12.63 -32.80
CA GLY A 180 -5.79 -11.47 -32.45
C GLY A 180 -6.55 -10.33 -31.76
N LYS A 181 -7.73 -10.62 -31.18
CA LYS A 181 -8.52 -9.58 -30.50
C LYS A 181 -7.86 -9.21 -29.16
N PRO A 182 -7.58 -7.92 -28.89
CA PRO A 182 -7.02 -7.50 -27.62
C PRO A 182 -8.03 -7.71 -26.48
N PHE A 183 -7.52 -8.03 -25.30
CA PHE A 183 -8.32 -8.19 -24.08
C PHE A 183 -7.56 -7.71 -22.85
N VAL A 184 -8.29 -7.46 -21.78
CA VAL A 184 -7.75 -7.30 -20.44
C VAL A 184 -8.25 -8.44 -19.54
N VAL A 185 -7.58 -8.69 -18.42
CA VAL A 185 -8.09 -9.60 -17.40
C VAL A 185 -8.63 -8.79 -16.22
N ARG A 186 -9.87 -9.05 -15.81
CA ARG A 186 -10.52 -8.40 -14.68
C ARG A 186 -10.69 -9.34 -13.51
N LEU A 187 -10.60 -8.79 -12.29
CA LEU A 187 -10.98 -9.50 -11.07
C LEU A 187 -12.49 -9.65 -11.03
N LYS A 188 -12.99 -10.86 -10.81
CA LYS A 188 -14.42 -11.07 -10.57
C LYS A 188 -14.73 -10.71 -9.12
N MET A 189 -15.28 -9.51 -8.89
CA MET A 189 -15.60 -9.08 -7.54
C MET A 189 -16.72 -9.94 -6.94
N PRO A 190 -16.63 -10.29 -5.64
CA PRO A 190 -17.68 -11.06 -5.00
C PRO A 190 -18.94 -10.20 -4.80
N GLU A 191 -20.12 -10.83 -4.84
CA GLU A 191 -21.40 -10.14 -4.61
C GLU A 191 -21.73 -9.94 -3.12
N ARG A 192 -20.84 -10.37 -2.21
CA ARG A 192 -20.96 -10.19 -0.76
C ARG A 192 -20.17 -8.99 -0.28
N SER A 193 -20.54 -8.46 0.88
CA SER A 193 -19.73 -7.45 1.58
C SER A 193 -18.35 -8.00 1.93
N ILE A 194 -17.37 -7.11 1.98
CA ILE A 194 -16.00 -7.38 2.35
C ILE A 194 -15.71 -6.62 3.64
N ASP A 195 -15.39 -7.37 4.68
CA ASP A 195 -15.10 -6.86 6.01
C ASP A 195 -13.62 -7.10 6.35
N PHE A 196 -12.96 -6.11 6.91
CA PHE A 196 -11.58 -6.23 7.39
C PHE A 196 -11.30 -5.22 8.51
N ASP A 197 -10.32 -5.54 9.35
CA ASP A 197 -9.89 -4.66 10.42
C ASP A 197 -8.64 -3.90 10.00
N ASP A 198 -8.74 -2.57 9.98
CA ASP A 198 -7.61 -1.67 9.80
C ASP A 198 -7.06 -1.24 11.15
N ILE A 199 -5.73 -1.23 11.30
CA ILE A 199 -5.06 -0.93 12.57
C ILE A 199 -5.26 0.53 13.00
N VAL A 200 -5.50 1.44 12.03
CA VAL A 200 -5.69 2.88 12.26
C VAL A 200 -7.17 3.24 12.32
N PHE A 201 -7.97 2.73 11.37
CA PHE A 201 -9.37 3.12 11.21
C PHE A 201 -10.38 2.16 11.88
N GLY A 202 -9.90 1.04 12.43
CA GLY A 202 -10.76 0.02 13.04
C GLY A 202 -11.48 -0.84 11.99
N HIS A 203 -12.65 -1.34 12.35
CA HIS A 203 -13.42 -2.22 11.48
C HIS A 203 -13.98 -1.49 10.27
N ILE A 204 -13.69 -1.98 9.07
CA ILE A 204 -14.19 -1.45 7.79
C ILE A 204 -15.05 -2.52 7.12
N SER A 205 -16.26 -2.13 6.72
CA SER A 205 -17.17 -2.95 5.93
C SER A 205 -17.48 -2.27 4.61
N LEU A 206 -17.19 -2.94 3.50
CA LEU A 206 -17.45 -2.46 2.14
C LEU A 206 -18.59 -3.27 1.53
N ASN A 207 -19.70 -2.63 1.20
CA ASN A 207 -20.80 -3.31 0.52
C ASN A 207 -20.41 -3.60 -0.94
N ALA A 208 -20.80 -4.77 -1.45
CA ALA A 208 -20.61 -5.12 -2.85
C ALA A 208 -21.21 -4.10 -3.83
N LYS A 209 -22.24 -3.34 -3.39
CA LYS A 209 -22.85 -2.28 -4.19
C LYS A 209 -21.90 -1.09 -4.44
N ASP A 210 -21.04 -0.81 -3.46
CA ASP A 210 -20.18 0.37 -3.40
C ASP A 210 -18.80 0.11 -4.04
N LEU A 211 -18.42 -1.17 -4.20
CA LEU A 211 -17.13 -1.59 -4.78
C LEU A 211 -16.97 -1.30 -6.28
N GLY A 212 -17.99 -0.72 -6.93
CA GLY A 212 -17.91 -0.29 -8.33
C GLY A 212 -17.83 -1.46 -9.31
N ASN A 213 -16.93 -1.34 -10.29
CA ASN A 213 -16.73 -2.32 -11.35
C ASN A 213 -15.55 -3.25 -11.03
N ASP A 214 -15.57 -4.43 -11.65
CA ASP A 214 -14.47 -5.38 -11.65
C ASP A 214 -13.16 -4.73 -12.13
N PRO A 215 -12.15 -4.57 -11.24
CA PRO A 215 -10.91 -3.88 -11.57
C PRO A 215 -10.07 -4.73 -12.53
N ILE A 216 -9.32 -4.04 -13.39
CA ILE A 216 -8.35 -4.68 -14.28
C ILE A 216 -7.18 -5.19 -13.45
N LEU A 217 -6.81 -6.46 -13.63
CA LEU A 217 -5.62 -7.09 -13.06
C LEU A 217 -4.46 -7.11 -14.06
N LEU A 218 -4.75 -7.42 -15.33
CA LEU A 218 -3.77 -7.50 -16.40
C LEU A 218 -4.24 -6.65 -17.59
N LYS A 219 -3.38 -5.73 -18.03
CA LYS A 219 -3.62 -4.89 -19.20
C LYS A 219 -3.42 -5.69 -20.50
N SER A 220 -3.90 -5.13 -21.61
CA SER A 220 -3.78 -5.75 -22.93
C SER A 220 -2.34 -5.81 -23.47
N ASP A 221 -1.44 -5.00 -22.92
CA ASP A 221 0.00 -5.07 -23.18
C ASP A 221 0.72 -6.16 -22.38
N GLY A 222 -0.01 -6.97 -21.59
CA GLY A 222 0.53 -8.04 -20.76
C GLY A 222 1.15 -7.56 -19.44
N TRP A 223 1.09 -6.27 -19.13
CA TRP A 223 1.59 -5.75 -17.85
C TRP A 223 0.51 -5.79 -16.77
N PRO A 224 0.88 -6.13 -15.52
CA PRO A 224 -0.06 -6.10 -14.41
C PRO A 224 -0.45 -4.66 -14.05
N THR A 225 -1.61 -4.49 -13.43
CA THR A 225 -1.93 -3.26 -12.70
C THR A 225 -1.33 -3.29 -11.30
N TYR A 226 -1.30 -2.14 -10.62
CA TYR A 226 -0.89 -2.04 -9.23
C TYR A 226 -1.64 -3.02 -8.32
N HIS A 227 -2.94 -3.23 -8.54
CA HIS A 227 -3.76 -4.14 -7.73
C HIS A 227 -3.24 -5.58 -7.78
N LEU A 228 -2.95 -6.10 -8.98
CA LEU A 228 -2.41 -7.45 -9.12
C LEU A 228 -0.99 -7.53 -8.57
N ALA A 229 -0.10 -6.65 -9.03
CA ALA A 229 1.33 -6.75 -8.74
C ALA A 229 1.61 -6.56 -7.24
N SER A 230 1.02 -5.54 -6.61
CA SER A 230 1.22 -5.29 -5.18
C SER A 230 0.72 -6.43 -4.31
N THR A 231 -0.46 -7.00 -4.61
CA THR A 231 -1.02 -8.09 -3.80
C THR A 231 -0.23 -9.38 -3.97
N VAL A 232 0.14 -9.75 -5.20
CA VAL A 232 0.96 -10.94 -5.47
C VAL A 232 2.32 -10.81 -4.78
N ASP A 233 2.98 -9.65 -4.89
CA ASP A 233 4.28 -9.46 -4.26
C ASP A 233 4.20 -9.42 -2.73
N ASP A 234 3.14 -8.86 -2.16
CA ASP A 234 2.94 -8.90 -0.70
C ASP A 234 2.78 -10.35 -0.21
N ILE A 235 2.11 -11.22 -0.98
CA ILE A 235 2.02 -12.67 -0.68
C ILE A 235 3.39 -13.34 -0.81
N GLU A 236 4.06 -13.18 -1.95
CA GLU A 236 5.32 -13.87 -2.26
C GLU A 236 6.49 -13.40 -1.40
N MET A 237 6.51 -12.12 -1.02
CA MET A 237 7.48 -11.55 -0.08
C MET A 237 7.07 -11.73 1.39
N GLN A 238 5.96 -12.43 1.65
CA GLN A 238 5.44 -12.74 2.99
C GLN A 238 5.24 -11.50 3.86
N ILE A 239 4.72 -10.42 3.29
CA ILE A 239 4.39 -9.19 4.01
C ILE A 239 3.26 -9.49 5.00
N THR A 240 3.46 -9.13 6.26
CA THR A 240 2.46 -9.32 7.31
C THR A 240 1.71 -8.05 7.64
N HIS A 241 2.33 -6.88 7.45
CA HIS A 241 1.71 -5.59 7.73
C HIS A 241 1.94 -4.61 6.59
N VAL A 242 0.85 -3.99 6.13
CA VAL A 242 0.85 -3.03 5.02
C VAL A 242 0.55 -1.64 5.57
N PHE A 243 1.58 -0.83 5.77
CA PHE A 243 1.42 0.60 6.06
C PHE A 243 1.55 1.41 4.78
N ARG A 244 0.50 2.14 4.42
CA ARG A 244 0.43 3.02 3.24
C ARG A 244 -0.38 4.28 3.54
N GLY A 245 -0.47 5.19 2.57
CA GLY A 245 -1.41 6.32 2.65
C GLY A 245 -2.87 5.84 2.59
N GLU A 246 -3.78 6.71 3.02
CA GLU A 246 -5.24 6.54 2.84
C GLU A 246 -5.61 6.40 1.36
#